data_AF-A0A8H7XW88-F1
#
_entry.id   AF-A0A8H7XW88-F1
#
_cell.length_a   1.000
_cell.length_b   1.000
_cell.length_c   1.000
_cell.angle_alpha   90.00
_cell.angle_beta   90.00
_cell.angle_gamma   90.00
#
_symmetry.space_group_name_H-M   'P 1'
#
loop_
_entity.id
_entity.type
_entity.pdbx_description
1 polymer ?
#
loop_
_entity_poly.entity_id
_entity_poly.type
_entity_poly.pdbx_seq_one_letter_code
_entity_poly.pdbx_strand_id
1 'polypeptide(L)'
;MSKLLSMVSMILLHGLLNRVYACEGDCIVGITNAFLGNYTRPMNIALVNLADSIVSNVIQNKNSPVAPLSYLNPVIAEYNRRAYDYMETAIFKDYFHGKCEDPDTGIDPPGCPKPDCDVVCGTPGSMVHFYSKLRYLAFDANIDLFNDIVAPGSDAYKKVENTVLAAVEASRSGSNKQRRLLRFMRRTDSIVATGSGSLDSRSNDNSKEKRSDQTKSELRSLLNQFRLLLTVACGGGQDGKTNGIPFCTWEDTFKPYILSFP
;
A
#
# COMPACT_ATOMS: atom_id res chain seq x y z
N MET A 1 -13.11 59.10 -40.39
CA MET A 1 -13.23 57.62 -40.40
C MET A 1 -11.85 56.96 -40.36
N SER A 2 -11.09 57.09 -39.27
CA SER A 2 -9.70 56.55 -39.21
C SER A 2 -9.23 56.15 -37.79
N LYS A 3 -10.17 55.80 -36.90
CA LYS A 3 -9.82 55.40 -35.52
C LYS A 3 -10.39 54.04 -35.06
N LEU A 4 -11.09 53.30 -35.93
CA LEU A 4 -11.72 52.02 -35.56
C LEU A 4 -10.91 50.77 -35.94
N LEU A 5 -9.84 50.90 -36.73
CA LEU A 5 -9.07 49.75 -37.22
C LEU A 5 -7.90 49.34 -36.32
N SER A 6 -7.57 50.10 -35.27
CA SER A 6 -6.38 49.84 -34.45
C SER A 6 -6.60 48.96 -33.22
N MET A 7 -7.85 48.60 -32.86
CA MET A 7 -8.13 47.77 -31.67
C MET A 7 -8.35 46.29 -31.97
N VAL A 8 -8.54 45.88 -33.23
CA VAL A 8 -8.78 44.47 -33.58
C VAL A 8 -7.48 43.65 -33.63
N SER A 9 -6.32 44.30 -33.70
CA SER A 9 -5.03 43.60 -33.85
C SER A 9 -4.36 43.14 -32.53
N MET A 10 -4.85 43.53 -31.35
CA MET A 10 -4.23 43.12 -30.06
C MET A 10 -4.88 41.89 -29.38
N ILE A 11 -6.06 41.45 -29.83
CA ILE A 11 -6.77 40.33 -29.18
C ILE A 11 -6.33 38.96 -29.76
N LEU A 12 -5.69 38.93 -30.93
CA LEU A 12 -5.29 37.68 -31.60
C LEU A 12 -3.92 37.11 -31.19
N LEU A 13 -3.16 37.75 -30.29
CA LEU A 13 -1.83 37.28 -29.88
C LEU A 13 -1.76 36.61 -28.48
N HIS A 14 -2.88 36.43 -27.78
CA HIS A 14 -2.88 35.83 -26.43
C HIS A 14 -3.30 34.34 -26.39
N GLY A 15 -3.47 33.69 -27.55
CA GLY A 15 -4.05 32.34 -27.64
C GLY A 15 -3.09 31.14 -27.62
N LEU A 16 -1.77 31.34 -27.58
CA LEU A 16 -0.80 30.25 -27.86
C LEU A 16 0.11 29.82 -26.70
N LEU A 17 0.08 30.47 -25.53
CA LEU A 17 1.02 30.16 -24.44
C LEU A 17 0.49 29.18 -23.37
N ASN A 18 -0.76 28.73 -23.46
CA ASN A 18 -1.37 27.86 -22.42
C ASN A 18 -1.54 26.38 -22.82
N ARG A 19 -0.93 25.91 -23.91
CA ARG A 19 -1.17 24.52 -24.39
C ARG A 19 -0.17 23.46 -23.92
N VAL A 20 0.98 23.82 -23.36
CA VAL A 20 1.99 22.80 -23.00
C VAL A 20 1.71 22.18 -21.63
N TYR A 21 1.19 22.94 -20.67
CA TYR A 21 0.88 22.44 -19.32
C TYR A 21 -0.28 21.42 -19.28
N ALA A 22 -1.25 21.52 -20.19
CA ALA A 22 -2.41 20.64 -20.18
C ALA A 22 -2.07 19.22 -20.68
N CYS A 23 -1.16 19.10 -21.65
CA CYS A 23 -0.73 17.81 -22.19
C CYS A 23 0.09 16.99 -21.18
N GLU A 24 0.94 17.65 -20.40
CA GLU A 24 1.70 17.01 -19.33
C GLU A 24 0.78 16.47 -18.22
N GLY A 25 -0.22 17.26 -17.83
CA GLY A 25 -1.20 16.85 -16.82
C GLY A 25 -1.97 15.58 -17.21
N ASP A 26 -2.47 15.49 -18.44
CA ASP A 26 -3.19 14.31 -18.92
C ASP A 26 -2.30 13.06 -18.96
N CYS A 27 -1.03 13.21 -19.34
CA CYS A 27 -0.03 12.14 -19.32
C CYS A 27 0.22 11.62 -17.89
N ILE A 28 0.48 12.54 -16.95
CA ILE A 28 0.71 12.21 -15.54
C ILE A 28 -0.49 11.46 -14.94
N VAL A 29 -1.70 12.01 -15.12
CA VAL A 29 -2.94 11.42 -14.60
C VAL A 29 -3.19 10.05 -15.25
N GLY A 30 -3.05 9.94 -16.56
CA GLY A 30 -3.29 8.73 -17.32
C GLY A 30 -2.35 7.59 -16.94
N ILE A 31 -1.04 7.86 -16.90
CA ILE A 31 -0.02 6.87 -16.53
C ILE A 31 -0.14 6.46 -15.06
N THR A 32 -0.37 7.41 -14.15
CA THR A 32 -0.56 7.11 -12.72
C THR A 32 -1.75 6.16 -12.51
N ASN A 33 -2.91 6.49 -13.10
CA ASN A 33 -4.10 5.63 -13.01
C ASN A 33 -3.91 4.27 -13.68
N ALA A 34 -3.21 4.22 -14.82
CA ALA A 34 -2.91 2.96 -15.49
C ALA A 34 -2.04 2.04 -14.60
N PHE A 35 -1.02 2.58 -13.92
CA PHE A 35 -0.25 1.81 -12.95
C PHE A 35 -1.11 1.32 -11.77
N LEU A 36 -1.93 2.19 -11.17
CA LEU A 36 -2.82 1.80 -10.08
C LEU A 36 -3.79 0.68 -10.50
N GLY A 37 -4.38 0.80 -11.69
CA GLY A 37 -5.25 -0.22 -12.26
C GLY A 37 -4.53 -1.55 -12.48
N ASN A 38 -3.33 -1.50 -13.08
CA ASN A 38 -2.50 -2.67 -13.32
C ASN A 38 -2.09 -3.38 -12.01
N TYR A 39 -1.76 -2.62 -10.97
CA TYR A 39 -1.38 -3.16 -9.66
C TYR A 39 -2.57 -3.64 -8.81
N THR A 40 -3.82 -3.31 -9.16
CA THR A 40 -5.00 -3.69 -8.38
C THR A 40 -5.05 -5.20 -8.10
N ARG A 41 -4.81 -6.04 -9.11
CA ARG A 41 -4.83 -7.51 -8.95
C ARG A 41 -3.66 -8.04 -8.12
N PRO A 42 -2.38 -7.72 -8.41
CA PRO A 42 -1.26 -8.12 -7.56
C PRO A 42 -1.39 -7.67 -6.10
N MET A 43 -1.85 -6.44 -5.87
CA MET A 43 -2.11 -5.90 -4.52
C MET A 43 -3.16 -6.72 -3.78
N ASN A 44 -4.27 -7.05 -4.43
CA ASN A 44 -5.33 -7.86 -3.83
C ASN A 44 -4.82 -9.27 -3.46
N ILE A 45 -4.02 -9.92 -4.31
CA ILE A 45 -3.42 -11.23 -4.02
C ILE A 45 -2.51 -11.13 -2.80
N ALA A 46 -1.64 -10.12 -2.73
CA ALA A 46 -0.74 -9.92 -1.60
C ALA A 46 -1.50 -9.68 -0.28
N LEU A 47 -2.55 -8.84 -0.32
CA LEU A 47 -3.38 -8.52 0.85
C LEU A 47 -4.19 -9.72 1.35
N VAL A 48 -4.75 -10.55 0.46
CA VAL A 48 -5.46 -11.79 0.85
C VAL A 48 -4.50 -12.76 1.52
N ASN A 49 -3.33 -13.02 0.92
CA ASN A 49 -2.34 -13.92 1.51
C ASN A 49 -1.85 -13.42 2.89
N LEU A 50 -1.67 -12.10 3.03
CA LEU A 50 -1.30 -11.48 4.29
C LEU A 50 -2.39 -11.66 5.35
N ALA A 51 -3.65 -11.39 4.99
CA ALA A 51 -4.79 -11.55 5.86
C ALA A 51 -4.99 -13.00 6.33
N ASP A 52 -4.85 -13.97 5.41
CA ASP A 52 -4.92 -15.40 5.72
C ASP A 52 -3.79 -15.82 6.68
N SER A 53 -2.60 -15.23 6.52
CA SER A 53 -1.47 -15.45 7.42
C SER A 53 -1.73 -14.89 8.81
N ILE A 54 -2.39 -13.72 8.93
CA ILE A 54 -2.78 -13.15 10.23
C ILE A 54 -3.82 -14.05 10.92
N VAL A 55 -4.85 -14.49 10.19
CA VAL A 55 -5.89 -15.37 10.76
C VAL A 55 -5.29 -16.71 11.20
N SER A 56 -4.41 -17.29 10.38
CA SER A 56 -3.85 -18.61 10.63
C SER A 56 -2.80 -18.62 11.74
N ASN A 57 -1.90 -17.64 11.77
CA ASN A 57 -0.76 -17.62 12.68
C ASN A 57 -1.03 -16.86 13.98
N VAL A 58 -1.77 -15.75 13.91
CA VAL A 58 -1.98 -14.84 15.05
C VAL A 58 -3.31 -15.11 15.76
N ILE A 59 -4.43 -15.10 15.01
CA ILE A 59 -5.77 -15.25 15.59
C ILE A 59 -6.08 -16.71 15.93
N GLN A 60 -5.60 -17.64 15.09
CA GLN A 60 -5.75 -19.09 15.21
C GLN A 60 -7.22 -19.55 15.29
N ASN A 61 -8.12 -18.79 14.67
CA ASN A 61 -9.56 -19.08 14.66
C ASN A 61 -10.03 -19.46 13.25
N LYS A 62 -9.86 -20.74 12.90
CA LYS A 62 -10.23 -21.29 11.58
C LYS A 62 -11.75 -21.26 11.28
N ASN A 63 -12.57 -21.11 12.31
CA ASN A 63 -14.03 -21.09 12.21
C ASN A 63 -14.60 -19.67 12.36
N SER A 64 -13.76 -18.63 12.25
CA SER A 64 -14.24 -17.26 12.32
C SER A 64 -15.22 -16.98 11.18
N PRO A 65 -16.41 -16.42 11.44
CA PRO A 65 -17.32 -15.99 10.39
C PRO A 65 -16.84 -14.69 9.70
N VAL A 66 -15.80 -14.06 10.24
CA VAL A 66 -15.22 -12.81 9.73
C VAL A 66 -14.24 -13.14 8.59
N ALA A 67 -14.48 -12.58 7.41
CA ALA A 67 -13.60 -12.74 6.26
C ALA A 67 -12.18 -12.23 6.57
N PRO A 68 -11.10 -13.00 6.29
CA PRO A 68 -9.74 -12.61 6.66
C PRO A 68 -9.36 -11.19 6.22
N LEU A 69 -9.67 -10.83 4.97
CA LEU A 69 -9.33 -9.53 4.40
C LEU A 69 -9.93 -8.35 5.18
N SER A 70 -11.07 -8.56 5.86
CA SER A 70 -11.74 -7.48 6.62
C SER A 70 -10.92 -6.94 7.80
N TYR A 71 -9.98 -7.73 8.33
CA TYR A 71 -9.03 -7.26 9.35
C TYR A 71 -8.09 -6.18 8.81
N LEU A 72 -7.85 -6.13 7.49
CA LEU A 72 -6.99 -5.15 6.83
C LEU A 72 -7.76 -3.95 6.25
N ASN A 73 -9.09 -3.89 6.40
CA ASN A 73 -9.91 -2.80 5.84
C ASN A 73 -9.40 -1.39 6.17
N PRO A 74 -8.93 -1.06 7.39
CA PRO A 74 -8.37 0.26 7.68
C PRO A 74 -7.14 0.60 6.83
N VAL A 75 -6.29 -0.39 6.56
CA VAL A 75 -5.08 -0.25 5.73
C VAL A 75 -5.47 -0.09 4.26
N ILE A 76 -6.42 -0.91 3.78
CA ILE A 76 -6.92 -0.85 2.40
C ILE A 76 -7.59 0.50 2.11
N ALA A 77 -8.40 1.00 3.03
CA ALA A 77 -9.06 2.29 2.89
C ALA A 77 -8.04 3.44 2.82
N GLU A 78 -7.02 3.40 3.69
CA GLU A 78 -5.97 4.43 3.70
C GLU A 78 -5.06 4.33 2.47
N TYR A 79 -4.79 3.12 1.99
CA TYR A 79 -4.05 2.88 0.75
C TYR A 79 -4.79 3.51 -0.42
N ASN A 80 -6.07 3.16 -0.62
CA ASN A 80 -6.87 3.70 -1.72
C ASN A 80 -6.98 5.23 -1.69
N ARG A 81 -6.95 5.83 -0.49
CA ARG A 81 -6.97 7.29 -0.32
C ARG A 81 -5.67 7.97 -0.75
N ARG A 82 -4.52 7.32 -0.56
CA ARG A 82 -3.17 7.92 -0.75
C ARG A 82 -2.45 7.42 -2.00
N ALA A 83 -2.89 6.32 -2.61
CA ALA A 83 -2.17 5.62 -3.66
C ALA A 83 -1.88 6.49 -4.88
N TYR A 84 -2.82 7.35 -5.27
CA TYR A 84 -2.63 8.28 -6.38
C TYR A 84 -1.49 9.26 -6.12
N ASP A 85 -1.56 10.05 -5.04
CA ASP A 85 -0.56 11.07 -4.73
C ASP A 85 0.84 10.46 -4.55
N TYR A 86 0.93 9.28 -3.93
CA TYR A 86 2.19 8.59 -3.70
C TYR A 86 2.81 8.08 -5.01
N MET A 87 1.99 7.48 -5.88
CA MET A 87 2.42 6.98 -7.19
C MET A 87 2.84 8.14 -8.12
N GLU A 88 2.06 9.21 -8.17
CA GLU A 88 2.38 10.42 -8.94
C GLU A 88 3.73 10.99 -8.49
N THR A 89 3.92 11.13 -7.18
CA THR A 89 5.15 11.70 -6.61
C THR A 89 6.37 10.83 -6.95
N ALA A 90 6.30 9.52 -6.69
CA ALA A 90 7.39 8.60 -6.93
C ALA A 90 7.81 8.52 -8.41
N ILE A 91 6.88 8.70 -9.35
CA ILE A 91 7.16 8.67 -10.79
C ILE A 91 7.61 10.04 -11.29
N PHE A 92 6.80 11.08 -11.08
CA PHE A 92 6.92 12.35 -11.81
C PHE A 92 7.57 13.49 -11.02
N LYS A 93 7.52 13.43 -9.68
CA LYS A 93 8.19 14.44 -8.84
C LYS A 93 9.61 14.04 -8.50
N ASP A 94 9.85 12.73 -8.35
CA ASP A 94 11.14 12.22 -7.88
C ASP A 94 12.07 11.75 -9.01
N TYR A 95 11.55 11.54 -10.24
CA TYR A 95 12.36 10.96 -11.33
C TYR A 95 12.07 11.50 -12.74
N PHE A 96 10.81 11.45 -13.21
CA PHE A 96 10.44 11.86 -14.57
C PHE A 96 9.87 13.28 -14.60
N HIS A 97 10.69 14.27 -14.94
CA HIS A 97 10.31 15.69 -14.84
C HIS A 97 9.75 16.25 -16.16
N GLY A 98 8.66 17.03 -16.12
CA GLY A 98 7.92 17.55 -17.28
C GLY A 98 8.74 18.30 -18.33
N LYS A 99 9.85 18.91 -17.90
CA LYS A 99 10.88 19.48 -18.76
C LYS A 99 12.20 18.85 -18.35
N CYS A 100 13.15 18.73 -19.27
CA CYS A 100 14.49 18.25 -18.97
C CYS A 100 15.27 19.20 -18.03
N GLU A 101 14.60 20.20 -17.44
CA GLU A 101 15.13 21.19 -16.51
C GLU A 101 15.57 20.48 -15.23
N ASP A 102 16.78 20.79 -14.78
CA ASP A 102 17.29 20.37 -13.49
C ASP A 102 16.40 20.92 -12.35
N PRO A 103 16.00 20.09 -11.36
CA PRO A 103 15.01 20.48 -10.34
C PRO A 103 15.53 21.56 -9.39
N ASP A 104 16.84 21.71 -9.24
CA ASP A 104 17.46 22.69 -8.35
C ASP A 104 17.69 24.04 -9.07
N THR A 105 17.99 24.00 -10.36
CA THR A 105 18.41 25.18 -11.15
C THR A 105 17.36 25.69 -12.14
N GLY A 106 16.42 24.84 -12.56
CA GLY A 106 15.42 25.16 -13.59
C GLY A 106 16.01 25.35 -15.00
N ILE A 107 17.24 24.88 -15.24
CA ILE A 107 17.95 25.01 -16.52
C ILE A 107 18.08 23.63 -17.17
N ASP A 108 17.86 23.55 -18.48
CA ASP A 108 18.12 22.33 -19.26
C ASP A 108 19.63 22.01 -19.27
N PRO A 109 20.05 20.82 -18.79
CA PRO A 109 21.45 20.42 -18.84
C PRO A 109 21.96 20.34 -20.28
N PRO A 110 23.25 20.65 -20.53
CA PRO A 110 23.85 20.49 -21.85
C PRO A 110 23.69 19.05 -22.37
N GLY A 111 23.11 18.89 -23.55
CA GLY A 111 22.90 17.57 -24.17
C GLY A 111 21.48 17.01 -24.03
N CYS A 112 20.59 17.67 -23.29
CA CYS A 112 19.17 17.35 -23.31
C CYS A 112 18.49 17.96 -24.55
N PRO A 113 17.50 17.29 -25.16
CA PRO A 113 16.72 16.13 -24.69
C PRO A 113 17.23 14.77 -25.22
N LYS A 114 18.48 14.39 -24.93
CA LYS A 114 18.96 13.01 -25.12
C LYS A 114 18.52 12.15 -23.91
N PRO A 115 18.15 10.87 -24.09
CA PRO A 115 17.67 10.03 -22.98
C PRO A 115 18.68 9.89 -21.83
N ASP A 116 19.98 9.84 -22.13
CA ASP A 116 21.05 9.64 -21.13
C ASP A 116 21.49 10.94 -20.44
N CYS A 117 20.57 11.87 -20.18
CA CYS A 117 20.84 13.07 -19.39
C CYS A 117 20.89 12.76 -17.88
N ASP A 118 21.57 13.61 -17.11
CA ASP A 118 21.58 13.53 -15.64
C ASP A 118 20.15 13.71 -15.06
N VAL A 119 19.31 14.47 -15.76
CA VAL A 119 17.88 14.64 -15.47
C VAL A 119 17.07 13.85 -16.49
N VAL A 120 16.21 12.94 -16.02
CA VAL A 120 15.36 12.16 -16.92
C VAL A 120 14.08 12.93 -17.22
N CYS A 121 13.93 13.34 -18.48
CA CYS A 121 12.72 14.02 -18.93
C CYS A 121 11.51 13.08 -18.83
N GLY A 122 10.36 13.59 -18.40
CA GLY A 122 9.07 12.91 -18.31
C GLY A 122 8.31 12.86 -19.62
N THR A 123 9.01 13.03 -20.76
CA THR A 123 8.40 12.88 -22.07
C THR A 123 8.02 11.41 -22.32
N PRO A 124 6.91 11.14 -23.03
CA PRO A 124 6.52 9.77 -23.37
C PRO A 124 7.64 8.89 -23.94
N GLY A 125 8.46 9.44 -24.83
CA GLY A 125 9.61 8.73 -25.41
C GLY A 125 10.66 8.32 -24.37
N SER A 126 10.97 9.22 -23.42
CA SER A 126 11.93 8.95 -22.34
C SER A 126 11.38 7.92 -21.34
N MET A 127 10.09 8.00 -21.01
CA MET A 127 9.43 7.01 -20.17
C MET A 127 9.45 5.60 -20.78
N VAL A 128 9.23 5.50 -22.10
CA VAL A 128 9.37 4.23 -22.84
C VAL A 128 10.81 3.74 -22.88
N HIS A 129 11.79 4.64 -23.05
CA HIS A 129 13.20 4.29 -23.02
C HIS A 129 13.60 3.73 -21.64
N PHE A 130 13.19 4.39 -20.55
CA PHE A 130 13.46 3.99 -19.17
C PHE A 130 12.36 3.12 -18.54
N TYR A 131 11.61 2.38 -19.34
CA TYR A 131 10.42 1.65 -18.87
C TYR A 131 10.72 0.69 -17.72
N SER A 132 11.88 0.03 -17.72
CA SER A 132 12.30 -0.85 -16.62
C SER A 132 12.40 -0.11 -15.29
N LYS A 133 12.90 1.13 -15.30
CA LYS A 133 12.99 1.99 -14.11
C LYS A 133 11.63 2.54 -13.72
N LEU A 134 10.83 2.99 -14.69
CA LEU A 134 9.44 3.43 -14.47
C LEU A 134 8.61 2.37 -13.75
N ARG A 135 8.66 1.13 -14.25
CA ARG A 135 8.01 -0.03 -13.63
C ARG A 135 8.48 -0.27 -12.20
N TYR A 136 9.77 -0.14 -11.95
CA TYR A 136 10.36 -0.35 -10.63
C TYR A 136 9.95 0.74 -9.64
N LEU A 137 9.90 2.01 -10.06
CA LEU A 137 9.38 3.12 -9.25
C LEU A 137 7.92 2.87 -8.85
N ALA A 138 7.08 2.45 -9.81
CA ALA A 138 5.69 2.12 -9.50
C ALA A 138 5.56 0.94 -8.52
N PHE A 139 6.40 -0.08 -8.66
CA PHE A 139 6.43 -1.21 -7.73
C PHE A 139 6.81 -0.79 -6.31
N ASP A 140 7.92 -0.07 -6.15
CA ASP A 140 8.38 0.39 -4.85
C ASP A 140 7.39 1.40 -4.21
N ALA A 141 6.74 2.26 -5.00
CA ALA A 141 5.70 3.17 -4.50
C ALA A 141 4.54 2.44 -3.79
N ASN A 142 4.12 1.26 -4.30
CA ASN A 142 3.10 0.45 -3.61
C ASN A 142 3.60 -0.05 -2.25
N ILE A 143 4.87 -0.47 -2.19
CA ILE A 143 5.50 -1.04 -1.00
C ILE A 143 5.73 0.03 0.05
N ASP A 144 6.30 1.16 -0.35
CA ASP A 144 6.65 2.26 0.54
C ASP A 144 5.38 2.89 1.13
N LEU A 145 4.34 3.09 0.31
CA LEU A 145 3.04 3.52 0.83
C LEU A 145 2.46 2.50 1.82
N PHE A 146 2.52 1.20 1.51
CA PHE A 146 2.02 0.19 2.44
C PHE A 146 2.78 0.24 3.77
N ASN A 147 4.12 0.31 3.72
CA ASN A 147 4.99 0.41 4.89
C ASN A 147 4.65 1.64 5.74
N ASP A 148 4.43 2.80 5.12
CA ASP A 148 4.01 4.02 5.80
C ASP A 148 2.67 3.85 6.50
N ILE A 149 1.70 3.19 5.84
CA ILE A 149 0.36 2.95 6.40
C ILE A 149 0.41 1.96 7.55
N VAL A 150 1.27 0.95 7.50
CA VAL A 150 1.39 -0.06 8.57
C VAL A 150 2.46 0.28 9.61
N ALA A 151 3.10 1.45 9.50
CA ALA A 151 4.10 1.90 10.44
C ALA A 151 3.53 1.95 11.88
N PRO A 152 4.30 1.50 12.90
CA PRO A 152 3.87 1.59 14.28
C PRO A 152 3.50 3.04 14.65
N GLY A 153 2.27 3.25 15.10
CA GLY A 153 1.77 4.58 15.47
C GLY A 153 0.82 5.20 14.45
N SER A 154 0.74 4.69 13.23
CA SER A 154 -0.28 5.12 12.27
C SER A 154 -1.68 4.76 12.75
N ASP A 155 -2.68 5.54 12.34
CA ASP A 155 -4.07 5.29 12.75
C ASP A 155 -4.65 4.02 12.12
N ALA A 156 -4.26 3.70 10.88
CA ALA A 156 -4.65 2.46 10.22
C ALA A 156 -4.07 1.25 10.95
N TYR A 157 -2.77 1.28 11.29
CA TYR A 157 -2.12 0.21 12.04
C TYR A 157 -2.78 -0.01 13.40
N LYS A 158 -3.05 1.05 14.17
CA LYS A 158 -3.72 0.95 15.49
C LYS A 158 -5.09 0.29 15.38
N LYS A 159 -5.88 0.62 14.35
CA LYS A 159 -7.19 0.01 14.11
C LYS A 159 -7.07 -1.49 13.80
N VAL A 160 -6.11 -1.88 12.96
CA VAL A 160 -5.83 -3.29 12.68
C VAL A 160 -5.38 -4.02 13.93
N GLU A 161 -4.40 -3.48 14.66
CA GLU A 161 -3.86 -4.05 15.90
C GLU A 161 -4.98 -4.31 16.92
N ASN A 162 -5.83 -3.31 17.18
CA ASN A 162 -6.95 -3.44 18.12
C ASN A 162 -7.96 -4.51 17.67
N THR A 163 -8.29 -4.55 16.37
CA THR A 163 -9.25 -5.53 15.83
C THR A 163 -8.70 -6.95 15.92
N VAL A 164 -7.41 -7.14 15.63
CA VAL A 164 -6.73 -8.44 15.73
C VAL A 164 -6.64 -8.89 17.20
N LEU A 165 -6.27 -8.00 18.12
CA LEU A 165 -6.21 -8.31 19.56
C LEU A 165 -7.58 -8.74 20.09
N ALA A 166 -8.65 -8.02 19.74
CA ALA A 166 -10.01 -8.38 20.11
C ALA A 166 -10.41 -9.77 19.56
N ALA A 167 -10.02 -10.08 18.32
CA ALA A 167 -10.28 -11.38 17.71
C ALA A 167 -9.53 -12.52 18.42
N VAL A 168 -8.27 -12.30 18.83
CA VAL A 168 -7.48 -13.25 19.63
C VAL A 168 -8.11 -13.51 21.00
N GLU A 169 -8.65 -12.48 21.65
CA GLU A 169 -9.34 -12.63 22.94
C GLU A 169 -10.67 -13.40 22.80
N ALA A 170 -11.41 -13.12 21.73
CA ALA A 170 -12.66 -13.80 21.41
C ALA A 170 -12.44 -15.30 21.10
N SER A 171 -11.42 -15.63 20.31
CA SER A 171 -11.10 -17.02 19.94
C SER A 171 -10.77 -17.89 21.16
N ARG A 172 -10.15 -17.29 22.19
CA ARG A 172 -9.82 -17.97 23.45
C ARG A 172 -11.02 -18.15 24.38
N SER A 173 -11.92 -17.19 24.41
CA SER A 173 -13.08 -17.19 25.33
C SER A 173 -14.12 -18.26 24.98
N GLY A 174 -14.21 -18.66 23.71
CA GLY A 174 -15.08 -19.75 23.24
C GLY A 174 -14.73 -21.14 23.79
N SER A 175 -13.46 -21.39 24.12
CA SER A 175 -12.99 -22.70 24.61
C SER A 175 -13.37 -22.97 26.09
N ASN A 176 -13.45 -21.92 26.93
CA ASN A 176 -13.61 -22.07 28.38
C ASN A 176 -15.06 -22.14 28.86
N LYS A 177 -16.04 -21.57 28.14
CA LYS A 177 -17.46 -21.69 28.52
C LYS A 177 -17.96 -23.13 28.43
N GLN A 178 -17.49 -23.89 27.44
CA GLN A 178 -17.88 -25.29 27.24
C GLN A 178 -17.22 -26.23 28.27
N ARG A 179 -15.97 -25.96 28.68
CA ARG A 179 -15.30 -26.73 29.75
C ARG A 179 -15.83 -26.45 31.16
N ARG A 180 -16.34 -25.24 31.43
CA ARG A 180 -16.99 -24.94 32.74
C ARG A 180 -18.35 -25.62 32.88
N LEU A 181 -19.15 -25.69 31.81
CA LEU A 181 -20.42 -26.43 31.83
C LEU A 181 -20.23 -27.94 32.09
N LEU A 182 -19.12 -28.52 31.64
CA LEU A 182 -18.82 -29.94 31.90
C LEU A 182 -18.25 -30.24 33.29
N ARG A 183 -17.85 -29.22 34.07
CA ARG A 183 -17.44 -29.41 35.48
C ARG A 183 -18.60 -29.31 36.47
N PHE A 184 -19.72 -28.71 36.08
CA PHE A 184 -20.92 -28.66 36.91
C PHE A 184 -21.85 -29.88 36.74
N MET A 185 -21.56 -30.80 35.82
CA MET A 185 -22.32 -32.04 35.63
C MET A 185 -21.62 -33.30 36.17
N ARG A 186 -20.58 -33.16 37.01
CA ARG A 186 -19.91 -34.31 37.63
C ARG A 186 -19.52 -34.06 39.09
N ARG A 187 -20.53 -33.91 39.96
CA ARG A 187 -20.50 -34.37 41.36
C ARG A 187 -21.87 -34.16 42.01
N THR A 188 -22.64 -35.23 42.07
CA THR A 188 -23.54 -35.48 43.19
C THR A 188 -22.71 -35.80 44.44
N ASP A 189 -23.20 -35.26 45.56
CA ASP A 189 -22.91 -35.56 46.96
C ASP A 189 -21.60 -35.06 47.63
N SER A 190 -21.81 -34.64 48.89
CA SER A 190 -20.87 -34.33 49.99
C SER A 190 -20.55 -32.85 50.31
N ILE A 191 -21.46 -32.23 51.08
CA ILE A 191 -21.29 -31.76 52.48
C ILE A 191 -19.93 -31.13 52.90
N VAL A 192 -20.04 -29.86 53.38
CA VAL A 192 -19.22 -29.13 54.39
C VAL A 192 -17.74 -28.86 54.08
N ALA A 193 -17.38 -27.58 53.92
CA ALA A 193 -16.40 -26.89 54.77
C ALA A 193 -16.25 -25.41 54.39
N THR A 194 -16.46 -24.58 55.41
CA THR A 194 -15.93 -23.23 55.65
C THR A 194 -14.48 -23.05 55.17
N GLY A 195 -14.20 -21.92 54.51
CA GLY A 195 -12.83 -21.57 54.15
C GLY A 195 -12.74 -20.29 53.32
N SER A 196 -12.78 -19.16 54.02
CA SER A 196 -12.29 -17.86 53.54
C SER A 196 -10.87 -17.99 52.97
N GLY A 197 -10.70 -17.68 51.68
CA GLY A 197 -9.42 -17.68 50.98
C GLY A 197 -9.44 -16.72 49.80
N SER A 198 -9.54 -15.42 50.09
CA SER A 198 -9.38 -14.33 49.13
C SER A 198 -7.92 -13.91 49.09
N LEU A 199 -7.08 -14.70 48.41
CA LEU A 199 -5.70 -14.34 48.06
C LEU A 199 -5.41 -14.92 46.66
N ASP A 200 -4.59 -14.18 45.90
CA ASP A 200 -4.07 -14.49 44.55
C ASP A 200 -4.87 -14.04 43.32
N SER A 201 -4.94 -12.71 43.14
CA SER A 201 -5.27 -12.07 41.84
C SER A 201 -4.13 -11.20 41.27
N ARG A 202 -2.90 -11.29 41.81
CA ARG A 202 -1.76 -10.45 41.38
C ARG A 202 -0.86 -11.08 40.31
N SER A 203 -0.96 -12.38 40.05
CA SER A 203 -0.07 -13.10 39.11
C SER A 203 -0.61 -13.18 37.68
N ASN A 204 -1.82 -12.68 37.41
CA ASN A 204 -2.48 -12.87 36.11
C ASN A 204 -2.20 -11.72 35.13
N ASP A 205 -1.81 -10.54 35.62
CA ASP A 205 -1.69 -9.32 34.81
C ASP A 205 -0.46 -9.36 33.89
N ASN A 206 0.71 -9.71 34.45
CA ASN A 206 1.96 -9.85 33.69
C ASN A 206 1.85 -10.89 32.55
N SER A 207 0.97 -11.89 32.69
CA SER A 207 0.78 -12.92 31.67
C SER A 207 -0.05 -12.44 30.47
N LYS A 208 -0.95 -11.48 30.69
CA LYS A 208 -1.77 -10.89 29.62
C LYS A 208 -0.98 -9.88 28.82
N GLU A 209 -0.22 -9.02 29.49
CA GLU A 209 0.63 -8.01 28.87
C GLU A 209 1.67 -8.67 27.94
N LYS A 210 2.46 -9.64 28.45
CA LYS A 210 3.44 -10.38 27.66
C LYS A 210 2.85 -11.04 26.40
N ARG A 211 1.61 -11.53 26.49
CA ARG A 211 0.91 -12.14 25.35
C ARG A 211 0.43 -11.10 24.34
N SER A 212 -0.08 -9.97 24.80
CA SER A 212 -0.45 -8.86 23.93
C SER A 212 0.75 -8.40 23.13
N ASP A 213 1.90 -8.24 23.79
CA ASP A 213 3.15 -7.83 23.14
C ASP A 213 3.64 -8.86 22.12
N GLN A 214 3.54 -10.15 22.43
CA GLN A 214 3.84 -11.21 21.47
C GLN A 214 2.93 -11.12 20.24
N THR A 215 1.61 -11.00 20.43
CA THR A 215 0.65 -10.84 19.33
C THR A 215 0.97 -9.63 18.46
N LYS A 216 1.32 -8.49 19.07
CA LYS A 216 1.71 -7.28 18.36
C LYS A 216 3.00 -7.48 17.57
N SER A 217 3.99 -8.14 18.15
CA SER A 217 5.25 -8.46 17.47
C SER A 217 5.05 -9.38 16.27
N GLU A 218 4.21 -10.42 16.41
CA GLU A 218 3.88 -11.34 15.32
C GLU A 218 3.09 -10.64 14.21
N LEU A 219 2.11 -9.80 14.56
CA LEU A 219 1.37 -9.00 13.59
C LEU A 219 2.29 -8.09 12.78
N ARG A 220 3.21 -7.35 13.44
CA ARG A 220 4.20 -6.52 12.76
C ARG A 220 5.08 -7.33 11.83
N SER A 221 5.55 -8.48 12.31
CA SER A 221 6.38 -9.38 11.49
C SER A 221 5.66 -9.87 10.24
N LEU A 222 4.34 -10.08 10.29
CA LEU A 222 3.54 -10.45 9.12
C LEU A 222 3.32 -9.27 8.19
N LEU A 223 2.95 -8.10 8.70
CA LEU A 223 2.74 -6.90 7.89
C LEU A 223 4.02 -6.52 7.11
N ASN A 224 5.19 -6.71 7.71
CA ASN A 224 6.48 -6.48 7.05
C ASN A 224 6.79 -7.47 5.90
N GLN A 225 6.02 -8.56 5.75
CA GLN A 225 6.17 -9.49 4.62
C GLN A 225 5.49 -9.01 3.35
N PHE A 226 4.80 -7.87 3.39
CA PHE A 226 4.04 -7.37 2.24
C PHE A 226 4.88 -7.24 0.96
N ARG A 227 6.11 -6.71 1.05
CA ARG A 227 7.05 -6.64 -0.08
C ARG A 227 7.28 -8.00 -0.73
N LEU A 228 7.51 -9.03 0.08
CA LEU A 228 7.69 -10.39 -0.41
C LEU A 228 6.43 -10.92 -1.08
N LEU A 229 5.26 -10.72 -0.46
CA LEU A 229 3.98 -11.18 -0.99
C LEU A 229 3.63 -10.50 -2.32
N LEU A 230 3.89 -9.19 -2.45
CA LEU A 230 3.68 -8.46 -3.71
C LEU A 230 4.67 -8.90 -4.80
N THR A 231 5.93 -9.15 -4.44
CA THR A 231 6.95 -9.70 -5.36
C THR A 231 6.48 -11.04 -5.92
N VAL A 232 6.01 -11.95 -5.06
CA VAL A 232 5.47 -13.25 -5.46
C VAL A 232 4.20 -13.10 -6.31
N ALA A 233 3.30 -12.18 -5.96
CA ALA A 233 2.09 -11.90 -6.76
C ALA A 233 2.43 -11.39 -8.17
N CYS A 234 3.57 -10.73 -8.33
CA CYS A 234 4.12 -10.30 -9.61
C CYS A 234 5.01 -11.36 -10.30
N GLY A 235 5.01 -12.61 -9.84
CA GLY A 235 5.78 -13.72 -10.44
C GLY A 235 7.28 -13.68 -10.14
N GLY A 236 7.72 -12.82 -9.22
CA GLY A 236 9.10 -12.76 -8.77
C GLY A 236 9.48 -13.95 -7.90
N GLY A 237 10.73 -14.43 -8.07
CA GLY A 237 11.31 -15.43 -7.19
C GLY A 237 11.90 -14.83 -5.92
N GLN A 238 12.06 -15.64 -4.87
CA GLN A 238 12.81 -15.25 -3.65
C GLN A 238 14.33 -15.15 -3.90
N ASP A 239 14.80 -15.63 -5.04
CA ASP A 239 16.22 -15.71 -5.40
C ASP A 239 16.75 -14.44 -6.07
N GLY A 240 15.88 -13.47 -6.39
CA GLY A 240 16.25 -12.19 -6.99
C GLY A 240 16.84 -12.27 -8.40
N LYS A 241 16.69 -13.41 -9.11
CA LYS A 241 17.38 -13.67 -10.39
C LYS A 241 16.64 -13.25 -11.65
N THR A 242 15.31 -13.20 -11.63
CA THR A 242 14.53 -12.55 -12.69
C THR A 242 14.49 -11.05 -12.40
N ASN A 243 14.30 -10.17 -13.39
CA ASN A 243 14.23 -8.70 -13.26
C ASN A 243 13.07 -8.21 -12.35
N GLY A 244 13.05 -8.65 -11.09
CA GLY A 244 12.13 -8.47 -9.99
C GLY A 244 10.78 -9.20 -10.13
N ILE A 245 10.07 -8.93 -11.22
CA ILE A 245 8.59 -9.01 -11.25
C ILE A 245 8.05 -9.24 -12.68
N PRO A 246 8.19 -10.45 -13.27
CA PRO A 246 7.85 -10.72 -14.67
C PRO A 246 6.37 -10.57 -15.04
N PHE A 247 5.44 -10.70 -14.08
CA PHE A 247 4.00 -10.55 -14.34
C PHE A 247 3.48 -9.12 -14.10
N CYS A 248 4.33 -8.22 -13.61
CA CYS A 248 4.01 -6.80 -13.42
C CYS A 248 4.82 -5.92 -14.38
N THR A 249 5.04 -6.39 -15.62
CA THR A 249 5.72 -5.60 -16.65
C THR A 249 4.74 -4.79 -17.48
N TRP A 250 3.67 -5.38 -18.01
CA TRP A 250 2.71 -4.75 -18.93
C TRP A 250 3.35 -4.00 -20.11
N GLU A 251 4.60 -4.30 -20.44
CA GLU A 251 5.44 -3.48 -21.31
C GLU A 251 4.86 -3.33 -22.71
N ASP A 252 4.42 -4.45 -23.29
CA ASP A 252 3.89 -4.53 -24.65
C ASP A 252 2.62 -3.69 -24.85
N THR A 253 1.80 -3.54 -23.81
CA THR A 253 0.56 -2.75 -23.87
C THR A 253 0.75 -1.33 -23.36
N PHE A 254 1.64 -1.13 -22.39
CA PHE A 254 1.76 0.16 -21.72
C PHE A 254 2.68 1.12 -22.46
N LYS A 255 3.74 0.63 -23.13
CA LYS A 255 4.60 1.50 -23.96
C LYS A 255 3.83 2.20 -25.09
N PRO A 256 2.99 1.51 -25.90
CA PRO A 256 2.15 2.19 -26.90
C PRO A 256 1.16 3.18 -26.29
N TYR A 257 0.62 2.87 -25.11
CA TYR A 257 -0.28 3.78 -24.40
C TYR A 257 0.45 5.06 -23.95
N ILE A 258 1.65 4.94 -23.40
CA ILE A 258 2.49 6.10 -23.04
C ILE A 258 2.73 6.96 -24.29
N LEU A 259 3.08 6.34 -25.43
CA LEU A 259 3.32 7.06 -26.70
C LEU A 259 2.06 7.66 -27.33
N SER A 260 0.87 7.38 -26.80
CA SER A 260 -0.37 8.01 -27.27
C SER A 260 -0.57 9.42 -26.71
N PHE A 261 0.18 9.79 -25.66
CA PHE A 261 0.19 11.15 -25.14
C PHE A 261 1.06 12.07 -26.02
N PRO A 262 0.61 13.31 -26.29
CA PRO A 262 1.29 14.25 -27.17
C PRO A 262 2.59 14.83 -26.59
#